data_AF-A0A1A8M0Y8-F1
#
_entry.id   AF-A0A1A8M0Y8-F1
#
_cell.length_a   1.000
_cell.length_b   1.000
_cell.length_c   1.000
_cell.angle_alpha   90.00
_cell.angle_beta   90.00
_cell.angle_gamma   90.00
#
_symmetry.space_group_name_H-M   'P 1'
#
loop_
_entity.id
_entity.type
_entity.pdbx_description
1 polymer ?
#
loop_
_entity_poly.entity_id
_entity_poly.type
_entity_poly.pdbx_seq_one_letter_code
_entity_poly.pdbx_strand_id
1 'polypeptide(L)'
;MSAAALSVVVFVVFLLALYLLQRYGDLRKQQRMVLLGTHLSWYLCFLIVFVLPLDVSTTIYNQCIHDSLNHTPSVSQGRLLNQHNTNSTFKTSVPKVCEEPWSYIADGILPVFWRVVYWTSQFLTWLLLPFMQSYSQSGAFSTVGKIKTALIENAIYYGTYLLIFIALLVYVAAHPKWKLSWTAIQTIGITAANTWGLLLLVLLLSYGLVEIPRSCWFSSSNDFLLAKTYFKVAKLAAEKAAAEENLANVMEEVADTCVSVRFNHSLRKCVDTILTKCPDKYREEMGSNVESSQNNSILPTKTGLVNLHKKVISAVQAESRTWVQWCILLDQIFHLEDVAKNQSCPQRIFTHSFPSAHHSWIQRFIYTPTVEWYWECVCRRVFYRLLAVILALLSAAVIWSECTFFSTHPVLSLFAVFVHKAEQQHIYISMEMLCFVIILFMCVCVYSTVFRIRFFNYYHLVPHHQTDAYSLQFSGMYVRRVKCSV
;
A
#
# COMPACT_ATOMS: atom_id res chain seq x y z
N MET A 1 -5.01 -32.33 7.18
CA MET A 1 -3.88 -31.68 6.49
C MET A 1 -4.11 -30.16 6.29
N SER A 2 -5.00 -29.54 7.07
CA SER A 2 -5.53 -28.18 6.86
C SER A 2 -4.64 -27.03 7.35
N ALA A 3 -3.91 -27.23 8.46
CA ALA A 3 -3.02 -26.19 8.99
C ALA A 3 -1.80 -25.92 8.08
N ALA A 4 -1.41 -26.88 7.24
CA ALA A 4 -0.23 -26.77 6.39
C ALA A 4 -0.44 -25.75 5.26
N ALA A 5 -1.60 -25.74 4.60
CA ALA A 5 -1.91 -24.82 3.51
C ALA A 5 -1.90 -23.36 3.98
N LEU A 6 -2.59 -23.05 5.09
CA LEU A 6 -2.56 -21.73 5.69
C LEU A 6 -1.14 -21.33 6.13
N SER A 7 -0.37 -22.25 6.73
CA SER A 7 1.01 -21.98 7.17
C SER A 7 1.94 -21.65 6.01
N VAL A 8 1.81 -22.36 4.87
CA VAL A 8 2.58 -22.08 3.65
C VAL A 8 2.24 -20.69 3.12
N VAL A 9 0.96 -20.33 3.04
CA VAL A 9 0.53 -19.00 2.57
C VAL A 9 1.07 -17.89 3.48
N VAL A 10 0.92 -18.03 4.79
CA VAL A 10 1.47 -17.11 5.81
C VAL A 10 2.98 -16.93 5.61
N PHE A 11 3.72 -18.02 5.42
CA PHE A 11 5.18 -17.96 5.24
C PHE A 11 5.59 -17.31 3.90
N VAL A 12 4.93 -17.65 2.79
CA VAL A 12 5.22 -17.07 1.47
C VAL A 12 4.94 -15.57 1.47
N VAL A 13 3.83 -15.14 2.07
CA VAL A 13 3.47 -13.72 2.16
C VAL A 13 4.45 -12.96 3.06
N PHE A 14 4.96 -13.60 4.12
CA PHE A 14 6.00 -13.01 4.96
C PHE A 14 7.29 -12.76 4.16
N LEU A 15 7.75 -13.75 3.39
CA LEU A 15 8.92 -13.59 2.53
C LEU A 15 8.71 -12.54 1.44
N LEU A 16 7.52 -12.48 0.84
CA LEU A 16 7.16 -11.45 -0.15
C LEU A 16 7.23 -10.05 0.46
N ALA A 17 6.65 -9.84 1.64
CA ALA A 17 6.70 -8.56 2.33
C ALA A 17 8.14 -8.16 2.69
N LEU A 18 8.96 -9.11 3.14
CA LEU A 18 10.36 -8.89 3.46
C LEU A 18 11.19 -8.53 2.21
N TYR A 19 10.97 -9.23 1.10
CA TYR A 19 11.63 -8.95 -0.18
C TYR A 19 11.28 -7.54 -0.69
N LEU A 20 10.00 -7.17 -0.64
CA LEU A 20 9.57 -5.83 -1.04
C LEU A 20 10.19 -4.76 -0.11
N LEU A 21 10.23 -5.02 1.19
CA LEU A 21 10.81 -4.10 2.16
C LEU A 21 12.30 -3.89 1.90
N GLN A 22 13.02 -4.96 1.61
CA GLN A 22 14.41 -4.87 1.19
C GLN A 22 14.55 -4.13 -0.13
N ARG A 23 13.62 -4.24 -1.09
CA ARG A 23 13.72 -3.51 -2.37
C ARG A 23 13.56 -1.99 -2.23
N TYR A 24 12.69 -1.55 -1.31
CA TYR A 24 12.33 -0.14 -1.16
C TYR A 24 13.03 0.58 0.00
N GLY A 25 13.31 -0.11 1.10
CA GLY A 25 13.91 0.45 2.32
C GLY A 25 15.35 0.01 2.54
N ASP A 26 16.20 0.92 3.02
CA ASP A 26 17.56 0.58 3.47
C ASP A 26 17.52 -0.06 4.87
N LEU A 27 17.75 -1.37 4.94
CA LEU A 27 17.74 -2.15 6.19
C LEU A 27 18.83 -1.71 7.18
N ARG A 28 19.90 -1.04 6.72
CA ARG A 28 21.04 -0.63 7.56
C ARG A 28 20.92 0.81 8.04
N LYS A 29 20.41 1.71 7.20
CA LYS A 29 20.28 3.13 7.55
C LYS A 29 19.02 3.44 8.36
N GLN A 30 17.94 2.68 8.16
CA GLN A 30 16.67 2.96 8.82
C GLN A 30 16.59 2.37 10.24
N GLN A 31 15.77 3.02 11.08
CA GLN A 31 15.52 2.56 12.44
C GLN A 31 14.76 1.23 12.44
N ARG A 32 15.20 0.27 13.26
CA ARG A 32 14.61 -1.09 13.32
C ARG A 32 13.10 -1.09 13.60
N MET A 33 12.62 -0.19 14.48
CA MET A 33 11.19 -0.10 14.80
C MET A 33 10.34 0.33 13.60
N VAL A 34 10.86 1.25 12.78
CA VAL A 34 10.21 1.71 11.54
C VAL A 34 10.11 0.57 10.53
N LEU A 35 11.20 -0.16 10.40
CA LEU A 35 11.29 -1.31 9.50
C LEU A 35 10.30 -2.41 9.91
N LEU A 36 10.27 -2.77 11.19
CA LEU A 36 9.33 -3.76 11.73
C LEU A 36 7.87 -3.32 11.58
N GLY A 37 7.56 -2.07 11.90
CA GLY A 37 6.21 -1.53 11.77
C GLY A 37 5.72 -1.53 10.31
N THR A 38 6.60 -1.21 9.37
CA THR A 38 6.30 -1.27 7.94
C THR A 38 6.15 -2.72 7.46
N HIS A 39 7.09 -3.60 7.85
CA HIS A 39 7.04 -5.01 7.48
C HIS A 39 5.70 -5.63 7.89
N LEU A 40 5.35 -5.50 9.17
CA LEU A 40 4.11 -6.04 9.73
C LEU A 40 2.88 -5.44 9.03
N SER A 41 2.96 -4.17 8.66
CA SER A 41 1.91 -3.50 7.91
C SER A 41 1.67 -4.12 6.54
N TRP A 42 2.71 -4.25 5.73
CA TRP A 42 2.61 -4.79 4.38
C TRP A 42 2.23 -6.27 4.41
N TYR A 43 2.84 -7.02 5.33
CA TYR A 43 2.53 -8.42 5.56
C TYR A 43 1.04 -8.64 5.80
N LEU A 44 0.43 -7.92 6.74
CA LEU A 44 -0.99 -8.06 7.05
C LEU A 44 -1.90 -7.68 5.88
N CYS A 45 -1.47 -6.73 5.03
CA CYS A 45 -2.25 -6.31 3.87
C CYS A 45 -2.20 -7.34 2.74
N PHE A 46 -1.02 -7.83 2.37
CA PHE A 46 -0.89 -8.88 1.36
C PHE A 46 -1.56 -10.18 1.77
N LEU A 47 -1.55 -10.48 3.06
CA LEU A 47 -2.13 -11.71 3.60
C LEU A 47 -3.63 -11.85 3.33
N ILE A 48 -4.39 -10.76 3.22
CA ILE A 48 -5.82 -10.84 2.85
C ILE A 48 -6.03 -11.37 1.44
N VAL A 49 -5.19 -10.96 0.49
CA VAL A 49 -5.33 -11.33 -0.92
C VAL A 49 -5.30 -12.84 -1.10
N PHE A 50 -4.50 -13.53 -0.27
CA PHE A 50 -4.36 -14.98 -0.32
C PHE A 50 -5.31 -15.72 0.63
N VAL A 51 -5.66 -15.15 1.79
CA VAL A 51 -6.51 -15.85 2.77
C VAL A 51 -8.00 -15.74 2.44
N LEU A 52 -8.45 -14.65 1.84
CA LEU A 52 -9.88 -14.45 1.55
C LEU A 52 -10.43 -15.48 0.54
N PRO A 53 -9.71 -15.86 -0.55
CA PRO A 53 -10.13 -17.00 -1.39
C PRO A 53 -10.27 -18.32 -0.62
N LEU A 54 -9.35 -18.62 0.31
CA LEU A 54 -9.40 -19.82 1.14
C LEU A 54 -10.62 -19.80 2.07
N ASP A 55 -10.91 -18.65 2.67
CA ASP A 55 -12.09 -18.41 3.50
C ASP A 55 -13.39 -18.65 2.73
N VAL A 56 -13.51 -18.08 1.52
CA VAL A 56 -14.68 -18.28 0.65
C VAL A 56 -14.89 -19.76 0.34
N SER A 57 -13.83 -20.48 -0.06
CA SER A 57 -13.93 -21.91 -0.37
C SER A 57 -14.34 -22.76 0.85
N THR A 58 -13.80 -22.44 2.03
CA THR A 58 -14.13 -23.11 3.30
C THR A 58 -15.58 -22.82 3.72
N THR A 59 -16.03 -21.58 3.55
CA THR A 59 -17.41 -21.17 3.87
C THR A 59 -18.43 -21.87 2.97
N ILE A 60 -18.17 -21.97 1.66
CA ILE A 60 -19.05 -22.69 0.71
C ILE A 60 -19.11 -24.17 1.05
N TYR A 61 -17.98 -24.79 1.39
CA TYR A 61 -17.94 -26.18 1.82
C TYR A 61 -18.75 -26.42 3.11
N ASN A 62 -18.57 -25.55 4.11
CA ASN A 62 -19.33 -25.63 5.36
C ASN A 62 -20.83 -25.41 5.15
N GLN A 63 -21.23 -24.52 4.23
CA GLN A 63 -22.62 -24.36 3.81
C GLN A 63 -23.16 -25.63 3.14
N CYS A 64 -22.39 -26.25 2.24
CA CYS A 64 -22.76 -27.52 1.62
C CYS A 64 -23.03 -28.60 2.67
N ILE A 65 -22.14 -28.76 3.65
CA ILE A 65 -22.33 -29.72 4.76
C ILE A 65 -23.62 -29.41 5.51
N HIS A 66 -23.82 -28.15 5.91
CA HIS A 66 -24.99 -27.75 6.68
C HIS A 66 -26.32 -27.98 5.92
N ASP A 67 -26.35 -27.69 4.62
CA ASP A 67 -27.51 -27.96 3.77
C ASP A 67 -27.75 -29.46 3.60
N SER A 68 -26.69 -30.27 3.48
CA SER A 68 -26.80 -31.73 3.39
C SER A 68 -27.37 -32.37 4.66
N LEU A 69 -26.97 -31.86 5.83
CA LEU A 69 -27.44 -32.32 7.15
C LEU A 69 -28.90 -31.92 7.41
N ASN A 70 -29.33 -30.74 6.94
CA ASN A 70 -30.71 -30.29 7.12
C ASN A 70 -31.68 -30.93 6.10
N HIS A 71 -31.17 -31.40 4.96
CA HIS A 71 -31.96 -32.09 3.94
C HIS A 71 -32.08 -33.61 4.14
N THR A 72 -31.49 -34.22 5.18
CA THR A 72 -31.89 -35.57 5.59
C THR A 72 -33.26 -35.51 6.27
N PRO A 73 -34.36 -36.02 5.67
CA PRO A 73 -35.59 -36.20 6.42
C PRO A 73 -35.30 -37.17 7.56
N SER A 74 -35.64 -36.76 8.78
CA SER A 74 -35.70 -37.65 9.93
C SER A 74 -36.56 -38.85 9.55
N VAL A 75 -35.92 -40.03 9.48
CA VAL A 75 -36.64 -41.30 9.50
C VAL A 75 -37.22 -41.43 10.91
N SER A 76 -38.36 -40.78 11.15
CA SER A 76 -39.19 -41.07 12.30
C SER A 76 -39.71 -42.49 12.12
N GLN A 77 -39.21 -43.41 12.95
CA GLN A 77 -39.80 -44.72 13.16
C GLN A 77 -41.23 -44.54 13.73
N GLY A 78 -42.19 -44.37 12.82
CA GLY A 78 -43.62 -44.42 13.09
C GLY A 78 -44.22 -45.68 12.47
N ARG A 79 -44.82 -46.52 13.31
CA ARG A 79 -45.43 -47.83 13.02
C ARG A 79 -46.38 -47.87 11.81
N LEU A 80 -46.40 -49.04 11.18
CA LEU A 80 -47.41 -49.56 10.23
C LEU A 80 -48.86 -49.09 10.47
N LEU A 81 -49.56 -48.65 9.42
CA LEU A 81 -50.60 -49.44 8.72
C LEU A 81 -51.20 -48.69 7.49
N ASN A 82 -51.31 -49.42 6.38
CA ASN A 82 -52.32 -49.39 5.31
C ASN A 82 -52.58 -48.15 4.41
N GLN A 83 -52.18 -48.35 3.14
CA GLN A 83 -53.06 -48.41 1.95
C GLN A 83 -53.29 -47.14 1.08
N HIS A 84 -53.14 -47.41 -0.22
CA HIS A 84 -53.60 -46.74 -1.45
C HIS A 84 -52.68 -45.78 -2.23
N ASN A 85 -52.30 -46.28 -3.41
CA ASN A 85 -51.84 -45.64 -4.64
C ASN A 85 -52.04 -44.13 -4.76
N THR A 86 -50.93 -43.42 -4.95
CA THR A 86 -50.80 -42.40 -6.00
C THR A 86 -49.36 -42.40 -6.50
N ASN A 87 -49.18 -42.39 -7.83
CA ASN A 87 -47.89 -42.21 -8.50
C ASN A 87 -47.34 -40.80 -8.17
N SER A 88 -46.70 -40.68 -7.02
CA SER A 88 -45.77 -39.60 -6.75
C SER A 88 -44.40 -40.10 -7.17
N THR A 89 -43.84 -39.49 -8.20
CA THR A 89 -42.43 -39.62 -8.52
C THR A 89 -41.67 -39.04 -7.32
N PHE A 90 -41.36 -39.90 -6.34
CA PHE A 90 -40.44 -39.56 -5.27
C PHE A 90 -39.13 -39.22 -5.96
N LYS A 91 -38.85 -37.92 -6.12
CA LYS A 91 -37.50 -37.44 -6.38
C LYS A 91 -36.70 -37.90 -5.18
N THR A 92 -36.02 -39.02 -5.33
CA THR A 92 -35.00 -39.47 -4.39
C THR A 92 -33.96 -38.35 -4.41
N SER A 93 -33.99 -37.47 -3.41
CA SER A 93 -32.98 -36.45 -3.22
C SER A 93 -31.70 -37.19 -2.88
N VAL A 94 -30.90 -37.48 -3.90
CA VAL A 94 -29.54 -37.98 -3.73
C VAL A 94 -28.83 -37.01 -2.79
N PRO A 95 -28.26 -37.48 -1.66
CA PRO A 95 -27.55 -36.58 -0.76
C PRO A 95 -26.45 -35.87 -1.54
N LYS A 96 -26.44 -34.54 -1.49
CA LYS A 96 -25.42 -33.70 -2.13
C LYS A 96 -24.08 -34.07 -1.50
N VAL A 97 -23.20 -34.74 -2.26
CA VAL A 97 -21.87 -35.14 -1.78
C VAL A 97 -21.00 -33.89 -1.74
N CYS A 98 -20.62 -33.45 -0.54
CA CYS A 98 -19.73 -32.31 -0.36
C CYS A 98 -18.29 -32.81 -0.30
N GLU A 99 -17.53 -32.63 -1.38
CA GLU A 99 -16.09 -32.92 -1.39
C GLU A 99 -15.31 -31.85 -0.61
N GLU A 100 -14.36 -32.28 0.22
CA GLU A 100 -13.48 -31.39 0.99
C GLU A 100 -12.50 -30.66 0.05
N PRO A 101 -12.42 -29.31 0.07
CA PRO A 101 -11.45 -28.60 -0.72
C PRO A 101 -10.03 -28.89 -0.22
N TRP A 102 -9.06 -28.93 -1.15
CA TRP A 102 -7.64 -29.12 -0.81
C TRP A 102 -7.12 -28.10 0.22
N SER A 103 -7.71 -26.91 0.22
CA SER A 103 -7.42 -25.75 1.05
C SER A 103 -8.29 -25.65 2.31
N TYR A 104 -9.08 -26.69 2.65
CA TYR A 104 -9.97 -26.68 3.82
C TYR A 104 -9.21 -26.31 5.09
N ILE A 105 -9.78 -25.39 5.88
CA ILE A 105 -9.25 -24.94 7.17
C ILE A 105 -10.21 -25.42 8.26
N ALA A 106 -9.67 -26.04 9.32
CA ALA A 106 -10.50 -26.56 10.41
C ALA A 106 -11.27 -25.44 11.12
N ASP A 107 -12.49 -25.77 11.54
CA ASP A 107 -13.38 -24.84 12.23
C ASP A 107 -12.73 -24.26 13.50
N GLY A 108 -12.93 -22.96 13.72
CA GLY A 108 -12.36 -22.22 14.84
C GLY A 108 -11.00 -21.55 14.59
N ILE A 109 -10.18 -22.05 13.64
CA ILE A 109 -8.89 -21.41 13.31
C ILE A 109 -9.12 -20.05 12.64
N LEU A 110 -10.02 -20.00 11.65
CA LEU A 110 -10.27 -18.82 10.84
C LEU A 110 -10.85 -17.62 11.64
N PRO A 111 -11.82 -17.79 12.57
CA PRO A 111 -12.26 -16.71 13.46
C PRO A 111 -11.15 -16.15 14.37
N VAL A 112 -10.28 -17.02 14.90
CA VAL A 112 -9.13 -16.60 15.73
C VAL A 112 -8.13 -15.83 14.87
N PHE A 113 -7.85 -16.33 13.67
CA PHE A 113 -6.97 -15.70 12.70
C PHE A 113 -7.44 -14.27 12.35
N TRP A 114 -8.71 -14.10 11.95
CA TRP A 114 -9.26 -12.78 11.65
C TRP A 114 -9.26 -11.85 12.85
N ARG A 115 -9.50 -12.36 14.07
CA ARG A 115 -9.38 -11.58 15.31
C ARG A 115 -7.97 -11.06 15.53
N VAL A 116 -6.94 -11.89 15.36
CA VAL A 116 -5.53 -11.48 15.47
C VAL A 116 -5.19 -10.44 14.42
N VAL A 117 -5.58 -10.68 13.17
CA VAL A 117 -5.35 -9.76 12.05
C VAL A 117 -6.03 -8.40 12.30
N TYR A 118 -7.26 -8.40 12.79
CA TYR A 118 -8.02 -7.20 13.11
C TYR A 118 -7.34 -6.38 14.20
N TRP A 119 -7.11 -6.96 15.39
CA TRP A 119 -6.55 -6.22 16.52
C TRP A 119 -5.13 -5.73 16.26
N THR A 120 -4.33 -6.54 15.58
CA THR A 120 -2.98 -6.13 15.19
C THR A 120 -3.04 -4.97 14.18
N SER A 121 -3.97 -5.00 13.22
CA SER A 121 -4.17 -3.89 12.28
C SER A 121 -4.62 -2.61 13.00
N GLN A 122 -5.52 -2.71 13.98
CA GLN A 122 -5.97 -1.54 14.76
C GLN A 122 -4.82 -0.92 15.57
N PHE A 123 -4.08 -1.73 16.34
CA PHE A 123 -2.91 -1.27 17.10
C PHE A 123 -1.88 -0.58 16.20
N LEU A 124 -1.59 -1.19 15.05
CA LEU A 124 -0.59 -0.69 14.13
C LEU A 124 -1.03 0.63 13.47
N THR A 125 -2.34 0.83 13.25
CA THR A 125 -2.88 1.99 12.52
C THR A 125 -3.06 3.20 13.41
N TRP A 126 -3.53 2.97 14.64
CA TRP A 126 -3.88 4.04 15.56
C TRP A 126 -2.79 4.38 16.57
N LEU A 127 -1.86 3.47 16.82
CA LEU A 127 -0.80 3.69 17.81
C LEU A 127 0.59 3.66 17.20
N LEU A 128 1.01 2.51 16.64
CA LEU A 128 2.42 2.33 16.31
C LEU A 128 2.87 3.25 15.17
N LEU A 129 2.16 3.30 14.05
CA LEU A 129 2.59 4.10 12.90
C LEU A 129 2.57 5.61 13.14
N PRO A 130 1.48 6.22 13.67
CA PRO A 130 1.48 7.65 13.98
C PRO A 130 2.61 8.03 14.96
N PHE A 131 2.88 7.18 15.94
CA PHE A 131 4.00 7.36 16.85
C PHE A 131 5.36 7.28 16.13
N MET A 132 5.58 6.27 15.30
CA MET A 132 6.81 6.12 14.50
C MET A 132 7.02 7.30 13.54
N GLN A 133 5.92 7.85 13.01
CA GLN A 133 5.92 8.95 12.07
C GLN A 133 6.49 10.20 12.75
N SER A 134 5.90 10.62 13.88
CA SER A 134 6.41 11.73 14.69
C SER A 134 7.80 11.47 15.28
N TYR A 135 8.10 10.23 15.66
CA TYR A 135 9.42 9.86 16.19
C TYR A 135 10.53 10.05 15.15
N SER A 136 10.29 9.64 13.91
CA SER A 136 11.25 9.77 12.81
C SER A 136 11.52 11.22 12.40
N GLN A 137 10.49 12.08 12.48
CA GLN A 137 10.58 13.50 12.14
C GLN A 137 11.06 14.41 13.28
N SER A 138 11.29 13.86 14.47
CA SER A 138 11.73 14.65 15.62
C SER A 138 13.20 15.08 15.46
N GLY A 139 13.45 16.39 15.54
CA GLY A 139 14.80 16.98 15.59
C GLY A 139 15.52 16.82 16.93
N ALA A 140 14.90 16.17 17.93
CA ALA A 140 15.49 16.03 19.25
C ALA A 140 16.77 15.18 19.21
N PHE A 141 17.81 15.60 19.94
CA PHE A 141 19.12 14.93 19.94
C PHE A 141 19.16 13.65 20.80
N SER A 142 18.22 13.46 21.74
CA SER A 142 18.14 12.27 22.60
C SER A 142 16.96 11.38 22.25
N THR A 143 17.10 10.06 22.44
CA THR A 143 16.00 9.07 22.23
C THR A 143 14.79 9.37 23.10
N VAL A 144 15.01 9.73 24.37
CA VAL A 144 13.93 10.13 25.29
C VAL A 144 13.24 11.42 24.82
N GLY A 145 14.02 12.39 24.31
CA GLY A 145 13.48 13.60 23.72
C GLY A 145 12.59 13.31 22.52
N LYS A 146 13.03 12.42 21.62
CA LYS A 146 12.24 12.00 20.46
C LYS A 146 10.94 11.31 20.85
N ILE A 147 10.96 10.41 21.84
CA ILE A 147 9.75 9.75 22.35
C ILE A 147 8.78 10.78 22.94
N LYS A 148 9.29 11.70 23.78
CA LYS A 148 8.46 12.76 24.38
C LYS A 148 7.81 13.65 23.32
N THR A 149 8.59 14.11 22.34
CA THR A 149 8.06 14.92 21.23
C THR A 149 7.00 14.15 20.44
N ALA A 150 7.26 12.87 20.12
CA ALA A 150 6.32 12.06 19.37
C ALA A 150 5.00 11.80 20.13
N LEU A 151 5.07 11.59 21.44
CA LEU A 151 3.88 11.45 22.28
C LEU A 151 3.08 12.76 22.35
N ILE A 152 3.75 13.91 22.50
CA ILE A 152 3.09 15.21 22.57
C ILE A 152 2.40 15.54 21.25
N GLU A 153 3.07 15.36 20.11
CA GLU A 153 2.48 15.63 18.79
C GLU A 153 1.25 14.75 18.54
N ASN A 154 1.31 13.46 18.85
CA ASN A 154 0.16 12.57 18.72
C ASN A 154 -0.95 12.88 19.73
N ALA A 155 -0.60 13.23 20.98
CA ALA A 155 -1.59 13.61 21.99
C ALA A 155 -2.35 14.89 21.61
N ILE A 156 -1.67 15.87 20.99
CA ILE A 156 -2.32 17.06 20.43
C ILE A 156 -3.26 16.64 19.29
N TYR A 157 -2.78 15.84 18.34
CA TYR A 157 -3.60 15.35 17.23
C TYR A 157 -4.86 14.64 17.71
N TYR A 158 -4.73 13.57 18.51
CA TYR A 158 -5.88 12.83 19.02
C TYR A 158 -6.74 13.65 19.99
N GLY A 159 -6.14 14.52 20.80
CA GLY A 159 -6.84 15.43 21.69
C GLY A 159 -7.76 16.39 20.95
N THR A 160 -7.33 16.93 19.80
CA THR A 160 -8.19 17.79 18.97
C THR A 160 -9.40 17.04 18.39
N TYR A 161 -9.22 15.80 17.90
CA TYR A 161 -10.35 14.98 17.45
C TYR A 161 -11.31 14.63 18.59
N LEU A 162 -10.77 14.33 19.77
CA LEU A 162 -11.58 14.03 20.95
C LEU A 162 -12.42 15.24 21.36
N LEU A 163 -11.86 16.45 21.33
CA LEU A 163 -12.59 17.69 21.62
C LEU A 163 -13.74 17.89 20.64
N ILE A 164 -13.49 17.75 19.33
CA ILE A 164 -14.52 17.84 18.29
C ILE A 164 -15.62 16.80 18.53
N PHE A 165 -15.24 15.55 18.83
CA PHE A 165 -16.18 14.47 19.12
C PHE A 165 -17.05 14.79 20.35
N ILE A 166 -16.46 15.28 21.43
CA ILE A 166 -17.19 15.69 22.64
C ILE A 166 -18.16 16.84 22.32
N ALA A 167 -17.74 17.84 21.54
CA ALA A 167 -18.61 18.95 21.15
C ALA A 167 -19.83 18.47 20.34
N LEU A 168 -19.63 17.53 19.41
CA LEU A 168 -20.71 16.89 18.67
C LEU A 168 -21.63 16.06 19.58
N LEU A 169 -21.06 15.34 20.55
CA LEU A 169 -21.83 14.56 21.52
C LEU A 169 -22.70 15.46 22.39
N VAL A 170 -22.16 16.59 22.88
CA VAL A 170 -22.91 17.61 23.63
C VAL A 170 -24.04 18.19 22.78
N TYR A 171 -23.77 18.52 21.51
CA TYR A 171 -24.81 18.99 20.58
C TYR A 171 -25.96 17.99 20.44
N VAL A 172 -25.64 16.70 20.27
CA VAL A 172 -26.65 15.65 20.14
C VAL A 172 -27.39 15.41 21.46
N ALA A 173 -26.70 15.42 22.60
CA ALA A 173 -27.30 15.23 23.92
C ALA A 173 -28.22 16.40 24.33
N ALA A 174 -27.95 17.61 23.83
CA ALA A 174 -28.79 18.79 24.06
C ALA A 174 -30.11 18.76 23.28
N HIS A 175 -30.26 17.88 22.27
CA HIS A 175 -31.51 17.76 21.52
C HIS A 175 -32.55 16.96 22.33
N PRO A 176 -33.67 17.58 22.76
CA PRO A 176 -34.61 16.99 23.73
C PRO A 176 -35.35 15.74 23.23
N LYS A 177 -35.25 15.42 21.94
CA LYS A 177 -35.89 14.25 21.33
C LYS A 177 -35.00 13.00 21.33
N TRP A 178 -33.69 13.12 21.58
CA TRP A 178 -32.72 12.03 21.38
C TRP A 178 -32.20 11.54 22.74
N LYS A 179 -32.62 10.34 23.16
CA LYS A 179 -32.09 9.69 24.36
C LYS A 179 -30.79 8.95 24.02
N LEU A 180 -29.66 9.50 24.43
CA LEU A 180 -28.34 8.91 24.18
C LEU A 180 -28.07 7.77 25.18
N SER A 181 -28.13 6.51 24.75
CA SER A 181 -27.62 5.38 25.53
C SER A 181 -26.15 5.13 25.20
N TRP A 182 -25.40 4.55 26.15
CA TRP A 182 -24.02 4.12 25.90
C TRP A 182 -23.91 3.16 24.70
N THR A 183 -24.88 2.26 24.56
CA THR A 183 -24.98 1.34 23.42
C THR A 183 -25.19 2.08 22.11
N ALA A 184 -26.00 3.14 22.08
CA ALA A 184 -26.20 3.95 20.88
C ALA A 184 -24.92 4.68 20.47
N ILE A 185 -24.15 5.21 21.44
CA ILE A 185 -22.85 5.85 21.16
C ILE A 185 -21.85 4.85 20.55
N GLN A 186 -21.78 3.64 21.10
CA GLN A 186 -20.94 2.57 20.56
C GLN A 186 -21.35 2.21 19.13
N THR A 187 -22.65 2.03 18.88
CA THR A 187 -23.17 1.73 17.54
C THR A 187 -22.86 2.85 16.55
N ILE A 188 -23.05 4.12 16.94
CA ILE A 188 -22.73 5.29 16.10
C ILE A 188 -21.24 5.33 15.78
N GLY A 189 -20.37 5.08 16.76
CA GLY A 189 -18.92 5.07 16.58
C GLY A 189 -18.46 3.96 15.62
N ILE A 190 -18.96 2.74 15.79
CA ILE A 190 -18.66 1.60 14.91
C ILE A 190 -19.18 1.88 13.49
N THR A 191 -20.42 2.34 13.37
CA THR A 191 -21.05 2.65 12.07
C THR A 191 -20.30 3.77 11.35
N ALA A 192 -19.90 4.83 12.06
CA ALA A 192 -19.14 5.93 11.48
C ALA A 192 -17.75 5.49 10.99
N ALA A 193 -17.04 4.68 11.80
CA ALA A 193 -15.73 4.15 11.41
C ALA A 193 -15.81 3.25 10.17
N ASN A 194 -16.82 2.37 10.12
CA ASN A 194 -17.05 1.50 8.96
C ASN A 194 -17.47 2.30 7.73
N THR A 195 -18.36 3.28 7.89
CA THR A 195 -18.80 4.15 6.78
C THR A 195 -17.64 4.95 6.21
N TRP A 196 -16.75 5.47 7.07
CA TRP A 196 -15.59 6.25 6.64
C TRP A 196 -14.65 5.45 5.75
N GLY A 197 -14.25 4.24 6.13
CA GLY A 197 -13.34 3.49 5.27
C GLY A 197 -14.04 2.78 4.12
N LEU A 198 -15.34 2.47 4.17
CA LEU A 198 -16.11 2.09 2.97
C LEU A 198 -16.16 3.25 1.97
N LEU A 199 -16.40 4.48 2.43
CA LEU A 199 -16.35 5.67 1.58
C LEU A 199 -14.96 5.83 0.94
N LEU A 200 -13.89 5.71 1.73
CA LEU A 200 -12.53 5.76 1.20
C LEU A 200 -12.28 4.62 0.19
N LEU A 201 -12.72 3.40 0.47
CA LEU A 201 -12.56 2.26 -0.43
C LEU A 201 -13.27 2.51 -1.75
N VAL A 202 -14.53 2.96 -1.72
CA VAL A 202 -15.30 3.29 -2.94
C VAL A 202 -14.62 4.38 -3.75
N LEU A 203 -14.14 5.46 -3.12
CA LEU A 203 -13.45 6.54 -3.82
C LEU A 203 -12.11 6.10 -4.44
N LEU A 204 -11.32 5.30 -3.71
CA LEU A 204 -10.01 4.83 -4.19
C LEU A 204 -10.15 3.75 -5.27
N LEU A 205 -11.10 2.82 -5.09
CA LEU A 205 -11.38 1.75 -6.04
C LEU A 205 -11.96 2.31 -7.33
N SER A 206 -12.95 3.21 -7.26
CA SER A 206 -13.59 3.79 -8.45
C SER A 206 -12.60 4.52 -9.36
N TYR A 207 -11.68 5.31 -8.79
CA TYR A 207 -10.60 5.93 -9.56
C TYR A 207 -9.68 4.87 -10.19
N GLY A 208 -9.29 3.84 -9.43
CA GLY A 208 -8.38 2.79 -9.89
C GLY A 208 -8.95 1.95 -11.05
N LEU A 209 -10.25 1.63 -10.99
CA LEU A 209 -10.97 0.87 -12.03
C LEU A 209 -10.92 1.55 -13.41
N VAL A 210 -10.86 2.88 -13.45
CA VAL A 210 -10.79 3.65 -14.71
C VAL A 210 -9.34 3.97 -15.07
N GLU A 211 -8.54 4.43 -14.11
CA GLU A 211 -7.20 4.94 -14.38
C GLU A 211 -6.22 3.82 -14.74
N ILE A 212 -6.36 2.60 -14.22
CA ILE A 212 -5.43 1.50 -14.53
C ILE A 212 -5.53 1.05 -15.99
N PRO A 213 -6.70 0.64 -16.52
CA PRO A 213 -6.83 0.28 -17.94
C PRO A 213 -6.41 1.42 -18.86
N ARG A 214 -6.81 2.65 -18.52
CA ARG A 214 -6.43 3.87 -19.24
C ARG A 214 -4.91 4.05 -19.27
N SER A 215 -4.25 3.91 -18.12
CA SER A 215 -2.79 4.01 -18.00
C SER A 215 -2.08 2.94 -18.82
N CYS A 216 -2.53 1.68 -18.80
CA CYS A 216 -1.98 0.61 -19.63
C CYS A 216 -2.15 0.91 -21.13
N TRP A 217 -3.32 1.40 -21.53
CA TRP A 217 -3.59 1.78 -22.92
C TRP A 217 -2.64 2.87 -23.41
N PHE A 218 -2.48 3.95 -22.63
CA PHE A 218 -1.55 5.03 -22.99
C PHE A 218 -0.08 4.60 -22.94
N SER A 219 0.28 3.64 -22.07
CA SER A 219 1.63 3.07 -22.03
C SER A 219 1.97 2.26 -23.29
N SER A 220 0.98 1.89 -24.11
CA SER A 220 1.21 1.25 -25.41
C SER A 220 1.67 2.24 -26.50
N SER A 221 1.50 3.55 -26.30
CA SER A 221 1.91 4.57 -27.26
C SER A 221 3.21 5.22 -26.80
N ASN A 222 4.31 4.89 -27.49
CA ASN A 222 5.63 5.44 -27.16
C ASN A 222 5.65 6.97 -27.28
N ASP A 223 5.05 7.55 -28.32
CA ASP A 223 5.04 9.01 -28.53
C ASP A 223 4.34 9.76 -27.39
N PHE A 224 3.16 9.28 -26.99
CA PHE A 224 2.43 9.86 -25.87
C PHE A 224 3.19 9.70 -24.56
N LEU A 225 3.78 8.51 -24.34
CA LEU A 225 4.54 8.22 -23.13
C LEU A 225 5.80 9.10 -23.03
N LEU A 226 6.50 9.31 -24.14
CA LEU A 226 7.67 10.19 -24.24
C LEU A 226 7.29 11.65 -23.98
N ALA A 227 6.24 12.18 -24.63
CA ALA A 227 5.74 13.53 -24.37
C ALA A 227 5.31 13.74 -22.90
N LYS A 228 4.60 12.77 -22.32
CA LYS A 228 4.20 12.79 -20.91
C LYS A 228 5.40 12.78 -19.98
N THR A 229 6.44 12.01 -20.30
CA THR A 229 7.65 11.89 -19.48
C THR A 229 8.49 13.16 -19.57
N TYR A 230 8.55 13.80 -20.74
CA TYR A 230 9.15 15.13 -20.89
C TYR A 230 8.48 16.21 -20.06
N PHE A 231 7.14 16.24 -20.06
CA PHE A 231 6.43 17.18 -19.20
C PHE A 231 6.72 16.92 -17.70
N LYS A 232 6.80 15.65 -17.30
CA LYS A 232 7.15 15.28 -15.92
C LYS A 232 8.57 15.69 -15.55
N VAL A 233 9.55 15.52 -16.42
CA VAL A 233 10.94 15.87 -16.11
C VAL A 233 11.11 17.38 -16.01
N ALA A 234 10.43 18.16 -16.86
CA ALA A 234 10.42 19.62 -16.72
C ALA A 234 9.84 20.07 -15.37
N LYS A 235 8.75 19.45 -14.92
CA LYS A 235 8.18 19.72 -13.60
C LYS A 235 9.13 19.30 -12.46
N LEU A 236 9.73 18.12 -12.56
CA LEU A 236 10.66 17.61 -11.55
C LEU A 236 11.95 18.44 -11.50
N ALA A 237 12.39 19.02 -12.62
CA ALA A 237 13.52 19.96 -12.65
C ALA A 237 13.27 21.17 -11.75
N ALA A 238 12.06 21.75 -11.82
CA ALA A 238 11.68 22.87 -10.96
C ALA A 238 11.61 22.46 -9.48
N GLU A 239 11.03 21.29 -9.17
CA GLU A 239 10.99 20.76 -7.80
C GLU A 239 12.40 20.46 -7.25
N LYS A 240 13.31 19.97 -8.10
CA LYS A 240 14.71 19.72 -7.76
C LYS A 240 15.45 21.03 -7.47
N ALA A 241 15.34 22.03 -8.35
CA ALA A 241 15.98 23.33 -8.15
C ALA A 241 15.51 24.00 -6.85
N ALA A 242 14.21 23.96 -6.55
CA ALA A 242 13.66 24.48 -5.30
C ALA A 242 14.18 23.72 -4.06
N ALA A 243 14.40 22.40 -4.16
CA ALA A 243 14.97 21.60 -3.08
C ALA A 243 16.47 21.92 -2.85
N GLU A 244 17.23 22.12 -3.92
CA GLU A 244 18.65 22.52 -3.87
C GLU A 244 18.81 23.92 -3.26
N GLU A 245 17.96 24.88 -3.64
CA GLU A 245 17.94 26.24 -3.07
C GLU A 245 17.61 26.21 -1.56
N ASN A 246 16.57 25.46 -1.17
CA ASN A 246 16.20 25.31 0.24
C ASN A 246 17.33 24.64 1.04
N LEU A 247 18.03 23.66 0.46
CA LEU A 247 19.18 23.04 1.11
C LEU A 247 20.30 24.07 1.31
N ALA A 248 20.63 24.88 0.30
CA ALA A 248 21.65 25.92 0.41
C ALA A 248 21.31 26.94 1.53
N ASN A 249 20.07 27.43 1.57
CA ASN A 249 19.59 28.36 2.61
C ASN A 249 19.71 27.76 4.02
N VAL A 250 19.38 26.48 4.18
CA VAL A 250 19.51 25.80 5.48
C VAL A 250 20.97 25.57 5.83
N MET A 251 21.86 25.31 4.86
CA MET A 251 23.30 25.20 5.11
C MET A 251 23.90 26.53 5.57
N GLU A 252 23.46 27.66 5.02
CA GLU A 252 23.86 28.99 5.51
C GLU A 252 23.47 29.19 6.99
N GLU A 253 22.24 28.85 7.38
CA GLU A 253 21.79 28.89 8.78
C GLU A 253 22.64 27.99 9.70
N VAL A 254 23.15 26.87 9.17
CA VAL A 254 24.08 25.98 9.89
C VAL A 254 25.48 26.61 10.01
N ALA A 255 26.00 27.26 8.96
CA ALA A 255 27.29 27.97 9.02
C ALA A 255 27.27 29.03 10.12
N ASP A 256 26.24 29.87 10.11
CA ASP A 256 26.07 30.94 11.10
C ASP A 256 26.00 30.38 12.52
N THR A 257 25.26 29.28 12.69
CA THR A 257 25.17 28.58 13.97
C THR A 257 26.51 27.99 14.42
N CYS A 258 27.31 27.46 13.49
CA CYS A 258 28.63 26.90 13.79
C CYS A 258 29.63 27.96 14.23
N VAL A 259 29.60 29.13 13.61
CA VAL A 259 30.42 30.30 14.00
C VAL A 259 29.99 30.82 15.37
N SER A 260 28.69 30.86 15.62
CA SER A 260 28.12 31.38 16.88
C SER A 260 28.39 30.51 18.11
N VAL A 261 28.53 29.20 17.93
CA VAL A 261 28.72 28.25 19.04
C VAL A 261 30.19 27.87 19.18
N ARG A 262 30.87 28.51 20.14
CA ARG A 262 32.27 28.21 20.51
C ARG A 262 32.47 26.74 20.90
N PHE A 263 33.68 26.21 20.67
CA PHE A 263 34.07 24.83 20.92
C PHE A 263 33.83 24.34 22.37
N ASN A 264 33.96 25.23 23.37
CA ASN A 264 33.80 24.86 24.79
C ASN A 264 32.35 24.92 25.29
N HIS A 265 31.36 25.26 24.45
CA HIS A 265 29.97 25.38 24.88
C HIS A 265 29.29 24.00 24.98
N SER A 266 28.42 23.80 25.97
CA SER A 266 27.62 22.56 26.15
C SER A 266 26.73 22.22 24.94
N LEU A 267 26.46 23.19 24.07
CA LEU A 267 25.65 23.07 22.85
C LEU A 267 26.48 22.61 21.65
N ARG A 268 27.81 22.62 21.74
CA ARG A 268 28.69 22.22 20.63
C ARG A 268 28.42 20.79 20.18
N LYS A 269 28.21 19.87 21.12
CA LYS A 269 27.83 18.48 20.84
C LYS A 269 26.55 18.37 19.99
N CYS A 270 25.60 19.30 20.17
CA CYS A 270 24.37 19.33 19.37
C CYS A 270 24.66 19.82 17.95
N VAL A 271 25.48 20.86 17.79
CA VAL A 271 25.93 21.37 16.48
C VAL A 271 26.75 20.32 15.73
N ASP A 272 27.69 19.63 16.40
CA ASP A 272 28.47 18.56 15.78
C ASP A 272 27.56 17.43 15.30
N THR A 273 26.50 17.10 16.05
CA THR A 273 25.47 16.14 15.61
C THR A 273 24.75 16.62 14.35
N ILE A 274 24.42 17.92 14.23
CA ILE A 274 23.84 18.50 13.01
C ILE A 274 24.83 18.37 11.84
N LEU A 275 26.09 18.71 12.04
CA LEU A 275 27.14 18.63 11.02
C LEU A 275 27.31 17.20 10.47
N THR A 276 27.13 16.16 11.30
CA THR A 276 27.13 14.77 10.81
C THR A 276 26.05 14.46 9.78
N LYS A 277 24.98 15.27 9.72
CA LYS A 277 23.85 15.11 8.79
C LYS A 277 23.98 15.97 7.53
N CYS A 278 24.89 16.95 7.52
CA CYS A 278 25.15 17.76 6.35
C CYS A 278 25.94 16.97 5.29
N PRO A 279 25.69 17.21 3.98
CA PRO A 279 26.48 16.63 2.89
C PRO A 279 27.96 17.05 2.98
N ASP A 280 28.86 16.18 2.52
CA ASP A 280 30.32 16.39 2.63
C ASP A 280 30.77 17.68 1.94
N LYS A 281 30.18 18.00 0.78
CA LYS A 281 30.44 19.26 0.04
C LYS A 281 30.30 20.51 0.92
N TYR A 282 29.20 20.63 1.65
CA TYR A 282 28.96 21.78 2.53
C TYR A 282 29.79 21.72 3.80
N ARG A 283 30.14 20.52 4.29
CA ARG A 283 30.97 20.37 5.49
C ARG A 283 32.38 20.91 5.26
N GLU A 284 32.96 20.65 4.09
CA GLU A 284 34.30 21.12 3.70
C GLU A 284 34.34 22.66 3.57
N GLU A 285 33.35 23.24 2.87
CA GLU A 285 33.21 24.71 2.71
C GLU A 285 33.06 25.41 4.07
N MET A 286 32.27 24.83 4.97
CA MET A 286 32.01 25.41 6.29
C MET A 286 33.22 25.31 7.22
N GLY A 287 34.03 24.26 7.10
CA GLY A 287 35.30 24.11 7.83
C GLY A 287 36.30 25.20 7.47
N SER A 288 36.34 25.64 6.21
CA SER A 288 37.23 26.72 5.75
C SER A 288 36.81 28.11 6.24
N ASN A 289 35.51 28.35 6.44
CA ASN A 289 34.99 29.69 6.77
C ASN A 289 35.06 30.03 8.27
N VAL A 290 35.03 29.03 9.16
CA VAL A 290 35.03 29.20 10.63
C VAL A 290 36.28 29.92 11.16
N GLU A 291 37.41 29.88 10.43
CA GLU A 291 38.65 30.56 10.83
C GLU A 291 38.60 32.09 10.59
N SER A 292 37.64 32.61 9.82
CA SER A 292 37.66 34.00 9.34
C SER A 292 36.70 34.97 10.04
N SER A 293 35.68 34.48 10.74
CA SER A 293 34.56 35.31 11.21
C SER A 293 34.59 35.56 12.72
N GLN A 294 35.17 36.69 13.14
CA GLN A 294 35.02 37.26 14.49
C GLN A 294 33.81 38.21 14.51
N ASN A 295 32.60 37.70 14.77
CA ASN A 295 31.45 38.58 15.03
C ASN A 295 30.66 38.14 16.25
N ASN A 296 30.12 39.12 16.98
CA ASN A 296 29.25 38.97 18.15
C ASN A 296 27.88 38.42 17.73
N SER A 297 27.80 37.16 17.35
CA SER A 297 26.54 36.52 17.00
C SER A 297 25.79 36.01 18.23
N ILE A 298 24.46 36.09 18.17
CA ILE A 298 23.57 35.72 19.27
C ILE A 298 23.65 34.21 19.48
N LEU A 299 23.89 33.80 20.73
CA LEU A 299 23.94 32.39 21.09
C LEU A 299 22.56 31.75 20.85
N PRO A 300 22.47 30.68 20.04
CA PRO A 300 21.20 30.05 19.71
C PRO A 300 20.62 29.25 20.88
N THR A 301 19.29 29.24 20.99
CA THR A 301 18.58 28.48 22.03
C THR A 301 18.57 26.99 21.68
N LYS A 302 18.56 26.10 22.69
CA LYS A 302 18.44 24.65 22.51
C LYS A 302 17.25 24.23 21.63
N THR A 303 16.10 24.89 21.79
CA THR A 303 14.91 24.68 20.93
C THR A 303 15.16 25.11 19.48
N GLY A 304 15.91 26.20 19.27
CA GLY A 304 16.36 26.64 17.95
C GLY A 304 17.23 25.58 17.27
N LEU A 305 18.19 25.00 17.99
CA LEU A 305 19.02 23.90 17.47
C LEU A 305 18.22 22.64 17.12
N VAL A 306 17.19 22.31 17.89
CA VAL A 306 16.30 21.18 17.59
C VAL A 306 15.51 21.45 16.30
N ASN A 307 15.02 22.67 16.12
CA ASN A 307 14.32 23.08 14.90
C ASN A 307 15.26 23.11 13.68
N LEU A 308 16.47 23.62 13.85
CA LEU A 308 17.50 23.63 12.81
C LEU A 308 17.88 22.20 12.41
N HIS A 309 18.09 21.31 13.37
CA HIS A 309 18.36 19.90 13.10
C HIS A 309 17.22 19.23 12.32
N LYS A 310 15.96 19.53 12.67
CA LYS A 310 14.78 19.06 11.92
C LYS A 310 14.78 19.60 10.48
N LYS A 311 15.04 20.90 10.29
CA LYS A 311 15.16 21.53 8.97
C LYS A 311 16.24 20.86 8.12
N VAL A 312 17.44 20.68 8.66
CA VAL A 312 18.59 20.03 7.99
C VAL A 312 18.22 18.62 7.52
N ILE A 313 17.67 17.79 8.41
CA ILE A 313 17.24 16.43 8.04
C ILE A 313 16.23 16.49 6.88
N SER A 314 15.22 17.36 6.96
CA SER A 314 14.19 17.46 5.94
C SER A 314 14.71 17.97 4.59
N ALA A 315 15.62 18.95 4.59
CA ALA A 315 16.19 19.53 3.38
C ALA A 315 17.11 18.55 2.65
N VAL A 316 18.00 17.87 3.39
CA VAL A 316 18.90 16.83 2.84
C VAL A 316 18.10 15.66 2.27
N GLN A 317 17.04 15.22 2.96
CA GLN A 317 16.16 14.17 2.46
C GLN A 317 15.39 14.61 1.20
N ALA A 318 14.94 15.86 1.15
CA ALA A 318 14.21 16.38 0.00
C ALA A 318 15.08 16.46 -1.26
N GLU A 319 16.32 16.97 -1.14
CA GLU A 319 17.29 17.03 -2.24
C GLU A 319 17.68 15.63 -2.72
N SER A 320 18.04 14.74 -1.80
CA SER A 320 18.42 13.36 -2.16
C SER A 320 17.27 12.63 -2.88
N ARG A 321 16.01 12.84 -2.44
CA ARG A 321 14.82 12.28 -3.07
C ARG A 321 14.62 12.81 -4.48
N THR A 322 14.64 14.13 -4.67
CA THR A 322 14.41 14.73 -6.00
C THR A 322 15.54 14.36 -6.96
N TRP A 323 16.79 14.27 -6.47
CA TRP A 323 17.92 13.79 -7.25
C TRP A 323 17.73 12.36 -7.75
N VAL A 324 17.28 11.44 -6.91
CA VAL A 324 17.09 10.03 -7.31
C VAL A 324 15.92 9.89 -8.27
N GLN A 325 14.83 10.60 -8.02
CA GLN A 325 13.70 10.64 -8.94
C GLN A 325 14.11 11.21 -10.30
N TRP A 326 14.99 12.22 -10.30
CA TRP A 326 15.55 12.82 -11.50
C TRP A 326 16.35 11.78 -12.30
N CYS A 327 17.26 11.04 -11.66
CA CYS A 327 18.02 9.98 -12.32
C CYS A 327 17.13 8.88 -12.90
N ILE A 328 16.15 8.38 -12.15
CA ILE A 328 15.22 7.34 -12.62
C ILE A 328 14.40 7.84 -13.82
N LEU A 329 13.93 9.08 -13.77
CA LEU A 329 13.12 9.64 -14.83
C LEU A 329 13.93 9.91 -16.10
N LEU A 330 15.18 10.36 -15.96
CA LEU A 330 16.11 10.50 -17.09
C LEU A 330 16.43 9.16 -17.75
N ASP A 331 16.70 8.12 -16.96
CA ASP A 331 16.93 6.77 -17.50
C ASP A 331 15.73 6.26 -18.30
N GLN A 332 14.51 6.51 -17.80
CA GLN A 332 13.28 6.23 -18.54
C GLN A 332 13.15 7.03 -19.83
N ILE A 333 13.54 8.31 -19.82
CA ILE A 333 13.51 9.15 -21.03
C ILE A 333 14.49 8.60 -22.06
N PHE A 334 15.75 8.38 -21.69
CA PHE A 334 16.76 7.85 -22.60
C PHE A 334 16.35 6.52 -23.22
N HIS A 335 15.79 5.62 -22.40
CA HIS A 335 15.25 4.36 -22.90
C HIS A 335 14.10 4.57 -23.92
N LEU A 336 13.17 5.49 -23.66
CA LEU A 336 12.07 5.77 -24.58
C LEU A 336 12.54 6.45 -25.88
N GLU A 337 13.54 7.33 -25.81
CA GLU A 337 14.17 7.93 -26.98
C GLU A 337 14.89 6.87 -27.82
N ASP A 338 15.60 5.94 -27.18
CA ASP A 338 16.27 4.83 -27.87
C ASP A 338 15.26 3.93 -28.57
N VAL A 339 14.13 3.62 -27.93
CA VAL A 339 13.03 2.88 -28.58
C VAL A 339 12.49 3.65 -29.79
N ALA A 340 12.25 4.95 -29.67
CA ALA A 340 11.74 5.76 -30.77
C ALA A 340 12.73 5.82 -31.96
N LYS A 341 14.03 5.99 -31.68
CA LYS A 341 15.08 5.95 -32.71
C LYS A 341 15.13 4.57 -33.39
N ASN A 342 15.19 3.49 -32.61
CA ASN A 342 15.29 2.12 -33.14
C ASN A 342 14.03 1.66 -33.90
N GLN A 343 12.86 2.24 -33.62
CA GLN A 343 11.64 2.01 -34.41
C GLN A 343 11.74 2.60 -35.83
N SER A 344 12.47 3.71 -35.98
CA SER A 344 12.70 4.34 -37.29
C SER A 344 13.84 3.70 -38.09
N CYS A 345 14.71 2.92 -37.44
CA CYS A 345 15.85 2.26 -38.08
C CYS A 345 15.44 0.96 -38.80
N PRO A 346 15.92 0.71 -40.04
CA PRO A 346 15.61 -0.52 -40.77
C PRO A 346 16.38 -1.74 -40.25
N GLN A 347 17.51 -1.51 -39.57
CA GLN A 347 18.29 -2.56 -38.92
C GLN A 347 17.56 -2.95 -37.63
N ARG A 348 17.00 -4.17 -37.58
CA ARG A 348 16.23 -4.73 -36.43
C ARG A 348 17.13 -5.12 -35.25
N ILE A 349 18.03 -4.23 -34.88
CA ILE A 349 19.01 -4.39 -33.82
C ILE A 349 18.79 -3.24 -32.86
N PHE A 350 18.50 -3.56 -31.60
CA PHE A 350 18.33 -2.53 -30.58
C PHE A 350 19.70 -1.90 -30.25
N THR A 351 19.81 -0.59 -30.45
CA THR A 351 21.01 0.18 -30.12
C THR A 351 20.71 1.13 -28.97
N HIS A 352 21.48 1.04 -27.88
CA HIS A 352 21.36 1.96 -26.75
C HIS A 352 22.26 3.18 -26.95
N SER A 353 21.76 4.37 -26.61
CA SER A 353 22.58 5.59 -26.55
C SER A 353 23.57 5.55 -25.37
N PHE A 354 23.21 4.85 -24.29
CA PHE A 354 24.06 4.64 -23.11
C PHE A 354 24.13 3.14 -22.77
N PRO A 355 25.32 2.56 -22.53
CA PRO A 355 25.42 1.16 -22.16
C PRO A 355 24.80 0.91 -20.78
N SER A 356 23.68 0.18 -20.73
CA SER A 356 23.06 -0.24 -19.47
C SER A 356 23.95 -1.26 -18.75
N ALA A 357 24.45 -0.89 -17.57
CA ALA A 357 25.41 -1.67 -16.77
C ALA A 357 24.82 -2.91 -16.06
N HIS A 358 23.67 -3.45 -16.48
CA HIS A 358 22.86 -4.35 -15.64
C HIS A 358 22.32 -5.63 -16.30
N HIS A 359 22.91 -6.10 -17.40
CA HIS A 359 22.58 -7.44 -17.88
C HIS A 359 23.51 -8.49 -17.28
N SER A 360 22.94 -9.33 -16.42
CA SER A 360 23.57 -10.57 -15.97
C SER A 360 23.97 -11.44 -17.17
N TRP A 361 25.02 -12.27 -17.04
CA TRP A 361 25.53 -13.11 -18.14
C TRP A 361 24.43 -14.00 -18.77
N ILE A 362 23.47 -14.46 -17.95
CA ILE A 362 22.33 -15.28 -18.37
C ILE A 362 21.33 -14.44 -19.21
N GLN A 363 21.07 -13.19 -18.80
CA GLN A 363 20.23 -12.28 -19.59
C GLN A 363 20.89 -11.93 -20.92
N ARG A 364 22.21 -11.77 -20.98
CA ARG A 364 22.91 -11.48 -22.23
C ARG A 364 22.84 -12.63 -23.25
N PHE A 365 22.66 -13.87 -22.78
CA PHE A 365 22.53 -15.05 -23.64
C PHE A 365 21.11 -15.21 -24.20
N ILE A 366 20.08 -14.93 -23.41
CA ILE A 366 18.67 -15.05 -23.81
C ILE A 366 18.18 -13.79 -24.53
N TYR A 367 18.64 -12.62 -24.09
CA TYR A 367 18.25 -11.31 -24.57
C TYR A 367 19.28 -10.80 -25.59
N THR A 368 19.20 -11.37 -26.80
CA THR A 368 19.98 -10.85 -27.94
C THR A 368 19.38 -9.51 -28.42
N PRO A 369 20.18 -8.59 -28.99
CA PRO A 369 19.71 -7.25 -29.38
C PRO A 369 18.60 -7.28 -30.44
N THR A 370 18.47 -8.39 -31.18
CA THR A 370 17.34 -8.64 -32.08
C THR A 370 16.05 -9.00 -31.34
N VAL A 371 16.15 -9.84 -30.29
CA VAL A 371 15.00 -10.22 -29.45
C VAL A 371 14.51 -9.01 -28.67
N GLU A 372 15.44 -8.20 -28.15
CA GLU A 372 15.14 -6.93 -27.49
C GLU A 372 14.39 -5.97 -28.41
N TRP A 373 14.81 -5.84 -29.68
CA TRP A 373 14.11 -5.02 -30.65
C TRP A 373 12.66 -5.48 -30.86
N TYR A 374 12.43 -6.79 -31.08
CA TYR A 374 11.07 -7.32 -31.24
C TYR A 374 10.22 -7.12 -29.98
N TRP A 375 10.81 -7.31 -28.80
CA TRP A 375 10.13 -7.11 -27.53
C TRP A 375 9.72 -5.65 -27.35
N GLU A 376 10.67 -4.72 -27.37
CA GLU A 376 10.47 -3.31 -27.05
C GLU A 376 9.67 -2.56 -28.12
N CYS A 377 9.93 -2.84 -29.40
CA CYS A 377 9.31 -2.10 -30.50
C CYS A 377 7.94 -2.65 -30.92
N VAL A 378 7.71 -3.96 -30.79
CA VAL A 378 6.49 -4.62 -31.33
C VAL A 378 5.67 -5.29 -30.22
N CYS A 379 6.22 -6.29 -29.54
CA CYS A 379 5.47 -7.12 -28.60
C CYS A 379 4.93 -6.32 -27.41
N ARG A 380 5.74 -5.41 -26.85
CA ARG A 380 5.37 -4.57 -25.70
C ARG A 380 4.10 -3.77 -25.96
N ARG A 381 3.98 -3.17 -27.15
CA ARG A 381 2.80 -2.39 -27.56
C ARG A 381 1.54 -3.26 -27.61
N VAL A 382 1.64 -4.44 -28.23
CA VAL A 382 0.51 -5.38 -28.34
C VAL A 382 0.11 -5.91 -26.96
N PHE A 383 1.09 -6.29 -26.15
CA PHE A 383 0.89 -6.77 -24.78
C PHE A 383 0.14 -5.74 -23.92
N TYR A 384 0.61 -4.48 -23.87
CA TYR A 384 -0.07 -3.45 -23.08
C TYR A 384 -1.48 -3.13 -23.58
N ARG A 385 -1.75 -3.23 -24.89
CA ARG A 385 -3.10 -3.07 -25.44
C ARG A 385 -4.02 -4.21 -25.03
N LEU A 386 -3.59 -5.46 -25.18
CA LEU A 386 -4.35 -6.63 -24.77
C LEU A 386 -4.62 -6.59 -23.26
N LEU A 387 -3.59 -6.28 -22.46
CA LEU A 387 -3.72 -6.12 -21.01
C LEU A 387 -4.71 -5.01 -20.65
N ALA A 388 -4.65 -3.86 -21.32
CA ALA A 388 -5.59 -2.76 -21.08
C ALA A 388 -7.05 -3.17 -21.37
N VAL A 389 -7.29 -3.93 -22.44
CA VAL A 389 -8.64 -4.44 -22.77
C VAL A 389 -9.11 -5.44 -21.71
N ILE A 390 -8.26 -6.39 -21.32
CA ILE A 390 -8.60 -7.37 -20.27
C ILE A 390 -8.93 -6.67 -18.95
N LEU A 391 -8.11 -5.70 -18.53
CA LEU A 391 -8.34 -4.95 -17.30
C LEU A 391 -9.60 -4.08 -17.39
N ALA A 392 -9.90 -3.49 -18.55
CA ALA A 392 -11.14 -2.74 -18.76
C ALA A 392 -12.40 -3.63 -18.66
N LEU A 393 -12.35 -4.83 -19.23
CA LEU A 393 -13.42 -5.83 -19.10
C LEU A 393 -13.59 -6.26 -17.65
N LEU A 394 -12.49 -6.48 -16.92
CA LEU A 394 -12.53 -6.82 -15.50
C LEU A 394 -13.10 -5.67 -14.65
N SER A 395 -12.75 -4.41 -14.95
CA SER A 395 -13.37 -3.23 -14.34
C SER A 395 -14.88 -3.19 -14.57
N ALA A 396 -15.31 -3.39 -15.81
CA ALA A 396 -16.72 -3.42 -16.16
C ALA A 396 -17.45 -4.58 -15.44
N ALA A 397 -16.83 -5.75 -15.33
CA ALA A 397 -17.38 -6.89 -14.61
C ALA A 397 -17.54 -6.62 -13.10
N VAL A 398 -16.57 -5.95 -12.48
CA VAL A 398 -16.66 -5.51 -11.07
C VAL A 398 -17.83 -4.54 -10.89
N ILE A 399 -17.91 -3.49 -11.71
CA ILE A 399 -19.01 -2.50 -11.64
C ILE A 399 -20.36 -3.18 -11.87
N TRP A 400 -20.44 -4.06 -12.87
CA TRP A 400 -21.65 -4.83 -13.16
C TRP A 400 -22.07 -5.69 -11.97
N SER A 401 -21.13 -6.40 -11.34
CA SER A 401 -21.42 -7.23 -10.17
C SER A 401 -21.96 -6.40 -9.00
N GLU A 402 -21.37 -5.24 -8.72
CA GLU A 402 -21.83 -4.36 -7.64
C GLU A 402 -23.23 -3.79 -7.92
N CYS A 403 -23.50 -3.35 -9.16
CA CYS A 403 -24.81 -2.83 -9.54
C CYS A 403 -25.92 -3.90 -9.54
N THR A 404 -25.56 -5.15 -9.86
CA THR A 404 -26.52 -6.26 -9.97
C THR A 404 -26.68 -7.07 -8.69
N PHE A 405 -25.84 -6.85 -7.68
CA PHE A 405 -25.86 -7.56 -6.41
C PHE A 405 -27.22 -7.52 -5.71
N PHE A 406 -27.96 -6.41 -5.84
CA PHE A 406 -29.28 -6.24 -5.23
C PHE A 406 -30.41 -7.06 -5.90
N SER A 407 -30.18 -7.63 -7.09
CA SER A 407 -31.17 -8.46 -7.78
C SER A 407 -30.96 -9.93 -7.40
N THR A 408 -31.80 -10.43 -6.48
CA THR A 408 -31.72 -11.80 -5.98
C THR A 408 -32.31 -12.83 -6.94
N HIS A 409 -33.29 -12.45 -7.76
CA HIS A 409 -33.92 -13.33 -8.75
C HIS A 409 -34.24 -12.58 -10.06
N PRO A 410 -33.58 -12.89 -11.19
CA PRO A 410 -32.47 -13.84 -11.37
C PRO A 410 -31.13 -13.32 -10.81
N VAL A 411 -30.20 -14.22 -10.47
CA VAL A 411 -28.84 -13.83 -10.05
C VAL A 411 -28.09 -13.26 -11.26
N LEU A 412 -27.98 -11.92 -11.31
CA LEU A 412 -27.36 -11.20 -12.44
C LEU A 412 -25.87 -10.86 -12.22
N SER A 413 -25.36 -11.03 -10.99
CA SER A 413 -23.94 -10.85 -10.70
C SER A 413 -23.11 -11.93 -11.39
N LEU A 414 -22.17 -11.49 -12.24
CA LEU A 414 -21.26 -12.38 -12.97
C LEU A 414 -20.48 -13.29 -12.02
N PHE A 415 -20.01 -12.74 -10.90
CA PHE A 415 -19.25 -13.51 -9.91
C PHE A 415 -20.13 -14.54 -9.21
N ALA A 416 -21.36 -14.19 -8.84
CA ALA A 416 -22.29 -15.14 -8.25
C ALA A 416 -22.69 -16.27 -9.23
N VAL A 417 -22.81 -15.97 -10.53
CA VAL A 417 -23.06 -16.99 -11.57
C VAL A 417 -21.86 -17.93 -11.73
N PHE A 418 -20.64 -17.41 -11.76
CA PHE A 418 -19.43 -18.25 -11.81
C PHE A 418 -19.31 -19.12 -10.55
N VAL A 419 -19.61 -18.55 -9.38
CA VAL A 419 -19.61 -19.28 -8.11
C VAL A 419 -20.70 -20.36 -8.06
N HIS A 420 -21.90 -20.10 -8.57
CA HIS A 420 -22.92 -21.14 -8.60
C HIS A 420 -22.57 -22.27 -9.58
N LYS A 421 -21.97 -21.94 -10.74
CA LYS A 421 -21.60 -22.94 -11.74
C LYS A 421 -20.45 -23.85 -11.31
N ALA A 422 -19.39 -23.31 -10.71
CA ALA A 422 -18.29 -24.17 -10.29
C ALA A 422 -18.58 -24.90 -8.96
N GLU A 423 -19.58 -24.46 -8.17
CA GLU A 423 -20.15 -25.26 -7.07
C GLU A 423 -20.82 -26.52 -7.62
N GLN A 424 -21.58 -26.40 -8.71
CA GLN A 424 -22.21 -27.55 -9.39
C GLN A 424 -21.20 -28.55 -9.97
N GLN A 425 -20.00 -28.09 -10.32
CA GLN A 425 -18.94 -28.93 -10.89
C GLN A 425 -17.93 -29.43 -9.85
N HIS A 426 -18.08 -29.06 -8.57
CA HIS A 426 -17.15 -29.38 -7.47
C HIS A 426 -15.69 -28.92 -7.70
N ILE A 427 -15.45 -27.90 -8.53
CA ILE A 427 -14.09 -27.42 -8.84
C ILE A 427 -13.73 -26.22 -7.94
N TYR A 428 -13.46 -26.49 -6.66
CA TYR A 428 -13.09 -25.45 -5.68
C TYR A 428 -11.82 -24.67 -6.07
N ILE A 429 -10.86 -25.31 -6.73
CA ILE A 429 -9.60 -24.66 -7.17
C ILE A 429 -9.88 -23.53 -8.17
N SER A 430 -10.81 -23.75 -9.12
CA SER A 430 -11.14 -22.73 -10.11
C SER A 430 -11.83 -21.53 -9.47
N MET A 431 -12.63 -21.75 -8.43
CA MET A 431 -13.23 -20.68 -7.63
C MET A 431 -12.20 -19.87 -6.91
N GLU A 432 -11.30 -20.55 -6.20
CA GLU A 432 -10.24 -19.94 -5.42
C GLU A 432 -9.38 -19.05 -6.32
N MET A 433 -8.98 -19.55 -7.51
CA MET A 433 -8.22 -18.79 -8.49
C MET A 433 -9.00 -17.59 -9.06
N LEU A 434 -10.30 -17.74 -9.33
CA LEU A 434 -11.14 -16.64 -9.81
C LEU A 434 -11.26 -15.54 -8.74
N CYS A 435 -11.59 -15.91 -7.51
CA CYS A 435 -11.66 -14.99 -6.37
C CYS A 435 -10.31 -14.30 -6.15
N PHE A 436 -9.21 -15.05 -6.20
CA PHE A 436 -7.86 -14.50 -6.10
C PHE A 436 -7.59 -13.43 -7.16
N VAL A 437 -7.88 -13.71 -8.44
CA VAL A 437 -7.67 -12.75 -9.54
C VAL A 437 -8.50 -11.48 -9.35
N ILE A 438 -9.76 -11.60 -8.94
CA ILE A 438 -10.65 -10.45 -8.71
C ILE A 438 -10.17 -9.62 -7.52
N ILE A 439 -9.87 -10.26 -6.39
CA ILE A 439 -9.40 -9.57 -5.17
C ILE A 439 -8.05 -8.91 -5.43
N LEU A 440 -7.12 -9.61 -6.09
CA LEU A 440 -5.83 -9.04 -6.49
C LEU A 440 -6.03 -7.81 -7.36
N PHE A 441 -6.93 -7.87 -8.34
CA PHE A 441 -7.24 -6.72 -9.19
C PHE A 441 -7.82 -5.54 -8.40
N MET A 442 -8.77 -5.77 -7.50
CA MET A 442 -9.33 -4.72 -6.64
C MET A 442 -8.26 -4.10 -5.73
N CYS A 443 -7.38 -4.92 -5.13
CA CYS A 443 -6.26 -4.45 -4.33
C CYS A 443 -5.27 -3.63 -5.17
N VAL A 444 -4.95 -4.08 -6.39
CA VAL A 444 -4.08 -3.32 -7.31
C VAL A 444 -4.71 -1.97 -7.68
N CYS A 445 -6.03 -1.91 -7.91
CA CYS A 445 -6.77 -0.67 -8.13
C CYS A 445 -6.62 0.29 -6.95
N VAL A 446 -6.98 -0.16 -5.74
CA VAL A 446 -6.92 0.65 -4.52
C VAL A 446 -5.49 1.13 -4.24
N TYR A 447 -4.51 0.24 -4.26
CA TYR A 447 -3.13 0.59 -3.91
C TYR A 447 -2.46 1.48 -4.95
N SER A 448 -2.69 1.24 -6.24
CA SER A 448 -2.19 2.13 -7.31
C SER A 448 -2.76 3.54 -7.17
N THR A 449 -4.05 3.67 -6.81
CA THR A 449 -4.69 4.96 -6.56
C THR A 449 -4.04 5.70 -5.39
N VAL A 450 -3.77 5.00 -4.27
CA VAL A 450 -3.14 5.59 -3.08
C VAL A 450 -1.79 6.26 -3.43
N PHE A 451 -0.98 5.62 -4.27
CA PHE A 451 0.33 6.15 -4.67
C PHE A 451 0.28 7.21 -5.79
N ARG A 452 -0.86 7.40 -6.46
CA ARG A 452 -1.02 8.36 -7.58
C ARG A 452 -1.73 9.65 -7.19
N ILE A 453 -2.55 9.66 -6.14
CA ILE A 453 -3.32 10.85 -5.75
C ILE A 453 -2.40 11.96 -5.22
N ARG A 454 -2.49 13.14 -5.85
CA ARG A 454 -1.64 14.32 -5.58
C ARG A 454 -1.81 14.94 -4.19
N PHE A 455 -2.94 14.71 -3.52
CA PHE A 455 -3.10 15.08 -2.10
C PHE A 455 -2.02 14.42 -1.22
N PHE A 456 -1.46 13.30 -1.69
CA PHE A 456 -0.34 12.58 -1.10
C PHE A 456 1.01 12.86 -1.78
N ASN A 457 1.19 13.98 -2.50
CA ASN A 457 2.46 14.32 -3.18
C ASN A 457 3.69 14.45 -2.26
N TYR A 458 3.53 14.37 -0.94
CA TYR A 458 4.64 14.26 0.00
C TYR A 458 5.22 12.83 0.09
N TYR A 459 4.58 11.82 -0.50
CA TYR A 459 4.78 10.40 -0.17
C TYR A 459 4.96 9.54 -1.44
N HIS A 460 6.20 9.31 -1.87
CA HIS A 460 6.52 8.41 -2.98
C HIS A 460 7.41 7.26 -2.48
N LEU A 461 7.05 6.03 -2.85
CA LEU A 461 7.95 4.87 -2.75
C LEU A 461 8.97 4.97 -3.88
N VAL A 462 10.23 5.23 -3.54
CA VAL A 462 11.32 5.30 -4.50
C VAL A 462 12.09 3.97 -4.40
N PRO A 463 12.18 3.19 -5.49
CA PRO A 463 12.95 1.95 -5.50
C PRO A 463 14.45 2.22 -5.29
N HIS A 464 15.22 1.18 -4.93
CA HIS A 464 16.67 1.20 -4.66
C HIS A 464 17.08 1.72 -3.27
N HIS A 465 16.36 1.31 -2.22
CA HIS A 465 16.66 1.67 -0.82
C HIS A 465 16.56 3.17 -0.48
N GLN A 466 15.92 3.96 -1.35
CA GLN A 466 15.87 5.42 -1.28
C GLN A 466 14.55 5.93 -0.71
N THR A 467 13.62 5.04 -0.32
CA THR A 467 12.36 5.46 0.30
C THR A 467 12.61 5.92 1.74
N ASP A 468 12.25 7.16 2.05
CA ASP A 468 12.34 7.69 3.41
C ASP A 468 11.42 6.92 4.39
N ALA A 469 11.87 6.81 5.64
CA ALA A 469 11.17 6.15 6.75
C ALA A 469 9.72 6.62 6.87
N TYR A 470 9.48 7.91 6.63
CA TYR A 470 8.18 8.55 6.68
C TYR A 470 7.25 8.10 5.53
N SER A 471 7.75 8.07 4.29
CA SER A 471 6.98 7.60 3.11
C SER A 471 6.69 6.10 3.20
N LEU A 472 7.63 5.34 3.76
CA LEU A 472 7.51 3.91 3.99
C LEU A 472 6.41 3.59 5.03
N GLN A 473 6.42 4.27 6.18
CA GLN A 473 5.39 4.13 7.21
C GLN A 473 4.02 4.61 6.73
N PHE A 474 3.98 5.73 6.01
CA PHE A 474 2.75 6.28 5.46
C PHE A 474 2.10 5.30 4.47
N SER A 475 2.89 4.66 3.60
CA SER A 475 2.41 3.60 2.73
C SER A 475 1.76 2.46 3.53
N GLY A 476 2.36 2.06 4.67
CA GLY A 476 1.79 1.08 5.56
C GLY A 476 0.47 1.54 6.22
N MET A 477 0.39 2.81 6.62
CA MET A 477 -0.78 3.36 7.32
C MET A 477 -2.01 3.39 6.43
N TYR A 478 -1.87 3.81 5.18
CA TYR A 478 -3.01 3.93 4.26
C TYR A 478 -3.46 2.58 3.70
N VAL A 479 -2.51 1.71 3.35
CA VAL A 479 -2.79 0.33 2.93
C VAL A 479 -3.59 -0.42 4.02
N ARG A 480 -3.42 -0.05 5.29
CA ARG A 480 -4.25 -0.55 6.40
C ARG A 480 -5.52 0.21 6.69
N ARG A 481 -5.58 1.53 6.48
CA ARG A 481 -6.83 2.28 6.69
C ARG A 481 -7.94 1.86 5.71
N VAL A 482 -7.59 1.45 4.50
CA VAL A 482 -8.56 0.87 3.55
C VAL A 482 -9.02 -0.54 3.97
N LYS A 483 -8.20 -1.24 4.76
CA LYS A 483 -8.51 -2.57 5.32
C LYS A 483 -9.44 -2.51 6.54
N CYS A 484 -9.36 -1.47 7.37
CA CYS A 484 -10.11 -1.38 8.64
C CYS A 484 -11.64 -1.22 8.48
N SER A 485 -12.19 -1.29 7.27
CA SER A 485 -13.63 -1.13 7.01
C SER A 485 -14.27 -2.31 6.30
N VAL A 486 -13.57 -3.44 6.25
CA VAL A 486 -14.12 -4.75 5.86
C VAL A 486 -14.16 -5.65 7.08
#